data_AF-A0A2X2SSP1-F1
#
_entry.id   AF-A0A2X2SSP1-F1
#
_cell.length_a   1.000
_cell.length_b   1.000
_cell.length_c   1.000
_cell.angle_alpha   90.00
_cell.angle_beta   90.00
_cell.angle_gamma   90.00
#
_symmetry.space_group_name_H-M   'P 1'
#
loop_
_entity.id
_entity.type
_entity.pdbx_description
1 polymer ?
#
loop_
_entity_poly.entity_id
_entity_poly.type
_entity_poly.pdbx_seq_one_letter_code
_entity_poly.pdbx_strand_id
1 'polypeptide(L)' 'MGQSGQQSLDVPSAPWLKWSNGEPITAQDVVWSWKRLVDPKTGSPYATYPGTMHIENANDIARRQKAG' A
#
# COMPACT_ATOMS: atom_id res chain seq x y z
N MET A 1 -1.98 -22.49 -19.05
CA MET A 1 -2.93 -22.09 -17.99
C MET A 1 -2.12 -21.79 -16.75
N GLY A 2 -1.75 -20.53 -16.53
CA GLY A 2 -1.01 -20.07 -15.35
C GLY A 2 -1.93 -19.18 -14.52
N GLN A 3 -2.01 -19.42 -13.22
CA GLN A 3 -3.00 -18.81 -12.35
C GLN A 3 -2.77 -17.29 -12.23
N SER A 4 -3.62 -16.49 -12.88
CA SER A 4 -3.80 -15.08 -12.58
C SER A 4 -4.73 -14.95 -11.37
N GLY A 5 -4.27 -15.45 -10.21
CA GLY A 5 -4.96 -15.27 -8.94
C GLY A 5 -4.34 -14.09 -8.21
N GLN A 6 -5.18 -13.14 -7.76
CA GLN A 6 -4.79 -12.06 -6.86
C GLN A 6 -3.96 -12.63 -5.69
N GLN A 7 -2.73 -12.16 -5.50
CA GLN A 7 -1.92 -12.56 -4.35
C GLN A 7 -2.34 -11.71 -3.15
N SER A 8 -2.83 -12.35 -2.09
CA SER A 8 -3.12 -11.69 -0.81
C SER A 8 -1.88 -11.73 0.08
N LEU A 9 -1.51 -10.60 0.69
CA LEU A 9 -0.51 -10.57 1.75
C LEU A 9 -1.24 -10.61 3.10
N ASP A 10 -1.21 -11.75 3.77
CA ASP A 10 -1.65 -11.84 5.16
C ASP A 10 -0.57 -11.22 6.05
N VAL A 11 -0.93 -10.18 6.80
CA VAL A 11 -0.05 -9.54 7.79
C VAL A 11 -0.37 -10.14 9.17
N PRO A 12 0.36 -11.17 9.63
CA PRO A 12 0.05 -11.79 10.91
C PRO A 12 0.30 -10.80 12.05
N SER A 13 -0.56 -10.84 13.07
CA SER A 13 -0.32 -10.12 14.33
C SER A 13 0.85 -10.78 15.06
N ALA A 14 2.06 -10.29 14.82
CA ALA A 14 3.24 -10.77 15.50
C ALA A 14 3.43 -10.02 16.83
N PRO A 15 3.66 -10.71 17.97
CA PRO A 15 3.77 -10.06 19.28
C PRO A 15 4.97 -9.12 19.41
N TRP A 16 5.94 -9.22 18.50
CA TRP A 16 7.11 -8.36 18.39
C TRP A 16 6.92 -7.17 17.43
N LEU A 17 5.82 -7.13 16.67
CA LEU A 17 5.58 -6.08 15.68
C LEU A 17 4.78 -4.93 16.33
N LYS A 18 5.50 -3.95 16.85
CA LYS A 18 4.96 -2.81 17.57
C LYS A 18 5.58 -1.51 17.07
N TRP A 19 4.80 -0.43 17.14
CA TRP A 19 5.30 0.93 17.07
C TRP A 19 6.22 1.22 18.26
N SER A 20 7.04 2.28 18.17
CA SER A 20 7.96 2.69 19.23
C SER A 20 7.24 3.07 20.53
N ASN A 21 5.97 3.47 20.45
CA ASN A 21 5.10 3.73 21.59
C ASN A 21 4.52 2.45 22.24
N GLY A 22 4.84 1.27 21.72
CA GLY A 22 4.39 -0.02 22.23
C GLY A 22 3.05 -0.52 21.68
N GLU A 23 2.36 0.28 20.84
CA GLU A 23 1.12 -0.13 20.20
C GLU A 23 1.38 -1.19 19.12
N PRO A 24 0.52 -2.22 18.98
CA PRO A 24 0.69 -3.24 17.94
C PRO A 24 0.50 -2.62 16.55
N ILE A 25 1.34 -3.02 15.60
CA ILE A 25 1.10 -2.70 14.18
C ILE A 25 0.03 -3.65 13.65
N THR A 26 -0.98 -3.08 13.00
CA THR A 26 -2.15 -3.79 12.47
C THR A 26 -2.11 -3.87 10.94
N ALA A 27 -2.93 -4.75 10.36
CA ALA A 27 -3.13 -4.77 8.92
C ALA A 27 -3.68 -3.43 8.40
N GLN A 28 -4.48 -2.72 9.21
CA GLN A 28 -5.01 -1.40 8.89
C GLN A 28 -3.92 -0.34 8.73
N ASP A 29 -2.83 -0.43 9.51
CA ASP A 29 -1.68 0.48 9.39
C ASP A 29 -0.95 0.28 8.05
N VAL A 30 -0.85 -0.97 7.61
CA VAL A 30 -0.31 -1.31 6.28
C VAL A 30 -1.23 -0.74 5.20
N VAL A 31 -2.54 -1.01 5.26
CA VAL A 31 -3.50 -0.48 4.27
C VAL A 31 -3.47 1.05 4.21
N TRP A 32 -3.41 1.73 5.36
CA TRP A 32 -3.34 3.19 5.43
C TRP A 32 -2.07 3.73 4.77
N SER A 33 -0.92 3.12 5.04
CA SER A 33 0.38 3.55 4.50
C SER A 33 0.42 3.49 2.97
N TRP A 34 -0.11 2.42 2.38
CA TRP A 34 -0.13 2.25 0.93
C TRP A 34 -1.15 3.20 0.26
N LYS A 35 -2.31 3.41 0.88
CA LYS A 35 -3.28 4.40 0.40
C LYS A 35 -2.69 5.81 0.41
N ARG A 36 -2.02 6.20 1.50
CA ARG A 36 -1.34 7.50 1.60
C ARG A 36 -0.24 7.64 0.56
N LEU A 37 0.53 6.59 0.29
CA LEU A 37 1.61 6.61 -0.72
C LEU A 37 1.10 6.94 -2.13
N VAL A 38 -0.04 6.36 -2.52
CA VAL A 38 -0.64 6.60 -3.85
C VAL A 38 -1.53 7.85 -3.91
N ASP A 39 -1.96 8.39 -2.77
CA ASP A 39 -2.81 9.60 -2.72
C ASP A 39 -2.08 10.79 -3.37
N PRO A 40 -2.68 11.43 -4.39
CA PRO A 40 -2.14 12.63 -5.00
C PRO A 40 -1.80 13.76 -4.03
N LYS A 41 -2.60 13.92 -2.97
CA LYS A 41 -2.41 14.98 -1.97
C LYS A 41 -1.12 14.81 -1.16
N THR A 42 -0.57 13.60 -1.09
CA THR A 42 0.69 13.33 -0.40
C THR A 42 1.90 13.84 -1.20
N GLY A 43 1.78 13.98 -2.53
CA GLY A 43 2.88 14.45 -3.39
C GLY A 43 4.12 13.56 -3.37
N SER A 44 3.96 12.25 -3.12
CA SER A 44 5.10 11.33 -2.98
C SER A 44 5.83 11.13 -4.32
N PRO A 45 7.17 11.27 -4.37
CA PRO A 45 7.94 10.95 -5.58
C PRO A 45 7.91 9.45 -5.93
N TYR A 46 7.46 8.60 -5.00
CA TYR A 46 7.35 7.14 -5.16
C TYR A 46 5.91 6.66 -5.36
N ALA A 47 4.96 7.54 -5.69
CA ALA A 47 3.55 7.19 -5.82
C ALA A 47 3.28 6.09 -6.87
N THR A 48 4.15 5.92 -7.86
CA THR A 48 4.02 4.89 -8.91
C THR A 48 4.53 3.50 -8.46
N TYR A 49 5.27 3.42 -7.35
CA TYR A 49 5.90 2.17 -6.91
C TYR A 49 4.89 1.04 -6.66
N PRO A 50 3.73 1.27 -5.99
CA PRO A 50 2.71 0.23 -5.86
C PRO A 50 2.16 -0.29 -7.20
N GLY A 51 2.12 0.57 -8.22
CA GLY A 51 1.74 0.18 -9.58
C GLY A 51 2.76 -0.71 -10.28
N THR A 52 4.05 -0.57 -9.96
CA THR A 52 5.12 -1.47 -10.44
C THR A 52 5.06 -2.86 -9.78
N MET A 53 4.43 -2.96 -8.61
CA MET A 53 4.20 -4.23 -7.90
C MET A 53 2.89 -4.91 -8.32
N HIS A 54 2.23 -4.41 -9.37
CA HIS A 54 0.95 -4.93 -9.87
C HIS A 54 -0.18 -4.95 -8.83
N ILE A 55 -0.14 -4.03 -7.85
CA ILE A 55 -1.26 -3.83 -6.94
C ILE A 55 -2.43 -3.24 -7.72
N GLU A 56 -3.58 -3.87 -7.57
CA GLU A 56 -4.81 -3.47 -8.23
C GLU A 56 -5.15 -2.00 -7.96
N ASN A 57 -5.57 -1.28 -9.01
CA ASN A 57 -5.94 0.14 -8.98
C ASN A 57 -4.81 1.14 -8.61
N ALA A 58 -3.61 0.68 -8.25
CA ALA A 58 -2.53 1.57 -7.82
C ALA A 58 -2.07 2.55 -8.92
N ASN A 59 -1.94 2.08 -10.17
CA ASN A 59 -1.56 2.93 -11.30
C ASN A 59 -2.59 4.01 -11.59
N ASP A 60 -3.88 3.69 -11.51
CA ASP A 60 -4.95 4.63 -11.81
C ASP A 60 -5.05 5.73 -10.74
N ILE A 61 -4.85 5.36 -9.47
CA ILE A 61 -4.82 6.33 -8.36
C ILE A 61 -3.59 7.22 -8.46
N ALA A 62 -2.40 6.66 -8.70
CA ALA A 62 -1.17 7.42 -8.82
C ALA A 62 -1.17 8.37 -10.03
N ARG A 63 -1.69 7.93 -11.19
CA ARG A 63 -1.71 8.75 -12.42
C ARG A 63 -2.67 9.93 -12.37
N ARG A 64 -3.69 9.89 -11.51
CA ARG A 64 -4.53 11.07 -11.22
C ARG A 64 -3.71 12.25 -10.66
N GLN A 65 -2.47 12.06 -10.20
CA GLN A 65 -1.52 13.13 -9.89
C GLN A 65 -1.12 14.00 -11.09
N LYS A 66 -1.20 13.51 -12.33
CA LYS A 66 -0.74 14.26 -13.51
C LYS A 66 -1.85 15.10 -14.18
N ALA A 67 -3.09 15.03 -13.69
CA ALA A 67 -4.26 15.58 -14.38
C ALA A 67 -4.94 16.75 -13.66
N GLY A 68 -4.35 17.30 -12.60
CA GLY A 68 -4.79 18.53 -11.92
C GLY A 68 -3.66 19.53 -11.87
#